data_AF-A0A3D1BSN2-F1
#
_entry.id   AF-A0A3D1BSN2-F1
#
_cell.length_a   1.000
_cell.length_b   1.000
_cell.length_c   1.000
_cell.angle_alpha   90.00
_cell.angle_beta   90.00
_cell.angle_gamma   90.00
#
_symmetry.space_group_name_H-M   'P 1'
#
loop_
_entity.id
_entity.type
_entity.pdbx_description
1 polymer ?
#
loop_
_entity_poly.entity_id
_entity_poly.type
_entity_poly.pdbx_seq_one_letter_code
_entity_poly.pdbx_strand_id
1 'polypeptide(L)' 'MITDDNKKFETSENLQKMVLNIMYTMREKYNKYPEYKTIMMNLTTVSKELNAIRIKEITGEMESPETDKK' A
#
# COMPACT_ATOMS: atom_id res chain seq x y z
N MET A 1 16.85 0.39 -20.21
CA MET A 1 15.49 -0.18 -20.15
C MET A 1 15.15 -0.37 -18.69
N ILE A 2 14.17 0.35 -18.16
CA ILE A 2 13.67 0.16 -16.79
C ILE A 2 12.73 -1.04 -16.87
N THR A 3 13.16 -2.18 -16.32
CA THR A 3 12.37 -3.40 -16.20
C THR A 3 11.09 -3.13 -15.39
N ASP A 4 9.96 -3.72 -15.78
CA ASP A 4 8.64 -3.48 -15.17
C ASP A 4 8.61 -3.77 -13.66
N ASP A 5 9.50 -4.64 -13.18
CA ASP A 5 9.64 -4.95 -11.75
C ASP A 5 10.08 -3.72 -10.94
N ASN A 6 11.01 -2.90 -11.45
CA ASN A 6 11.45 -1.67 -10.77
C ASN A 6 10.31 -0.64 -10.62
N LYS A 7 9.37 -0.60 -11.56
CA LYS A 7 8.20 0.29 -11.48
C LYS A 7 7.16 -0.17 -10.45
N LYS A 8 7.02 -1.49 -10.25
CA LYS A 8 6.10 -2.05 -9.23
C LYS A 8 6.56 -1.72 -7.82
N PHE A 9 7.85 -1.89 -7.53
CA PHE A 9 8.46 -1.50 -6.26
C PHE A 9 8.27 -0.01 -5.95
N GLU A 10 8.46 0.86 -6.95
CA GLU A 10 8.20 2.30 -6.78
C GLU A 10 6.72 2.58 -6.49
N THR A 11 5.81 1.82 -7.10
CA THR A 11 4.36 2.02 -6.94
C THR A 11 3.89 1.63 -5.54
N SER A 12 4.27 0.45 -5.03
CA SER A 12 3.87 -0.01 -3.69
C SER A 12 4.46 0.89 -2.58
N GLU A 13 5.71 1.32 -2.75
CA GLU A 13 6.36 2.26 -1.84
C GLU A 13 5.69 3.64 -1.84
N ASN A 14 5.36 4.17 -3.02
CA ASN A 14 4.69 5.46 -3.13
C ASN A 14 3.27 5.43 -2.55
N LEU A 15 2.54 4.33 -2.75
CA LEU A 15 1.22 4.12 -2.13
C LEU A 15 1.33 4.10 -0.60
N GLN A 16 2.33 3.40 -0.06
CA GLN A 16 2.56 3.35 1.38
C GLN A 16 2.84 4.75 1.96
N LYS A 17 3.67 5.56 1.29
CA LYS A 17 3.95 6.95 1.69
C LYS A 17 2.67 7.80 1.68
N MET A 18 1.82 7.65 0.67
CA MET A 18 0.55 8.38 0.61
C MET A 18 -0.40 8.01 1.75
N VAL A 19 -0.54 6.71 2.07
CA VAL A 19 -1.36 6.26 3.20
C VAL A 19 -0.87 6.86 4.52
N LEU A 20 0.44 6.86 4.76
CA LEU A 20 1.03 7.47 5.96
C LEU A 20 0.75 8.99 6.03
N ASN A 21 0.84 9.70 4.91
CA ASN A 21 0.52 11.13 4.87
C ASN A 21 -0.96 11.42 5.16
N ILE A 22 -1.87 10.57 4.67
CA ILE A 22 -3.29 10.67 4.99
C ILE A 22 -3.51 10.41 6.48
N MET A 23 -2.92 9.35 7.05
CA MET A 23 -3.00 9.05 8.48
C MET A 23 -2.49 10.21 9.35
N TYR A 24 -1.38 10.83 8.95
CA TYR A 24 -0.85 12.03 9.62
C TYR A 24 -1.85 13.19 9.58
N THR A 25 -2.39 13.50 8.39
CA THR A 25 -3.38 14.59 8.23
C THR A 25 -4.66 14.31 9.03
N MET A 26 -5.13 13.06 9.04
CA MET A 26 -6.28 12.63 9.84
C MET A 26 -6.03 12.85 11.33
N ARG A 27 -4.84 12.53 11.82
CA ARG A 27 -4.45 12.74 13.22
C ARG A 27 -4.41 14.21 13.59
N GLU A 28 -3.80 15.05 12.77
CA GLU A 28 -3.62 16.48 13.07
C GLU A 28 -4.91 17.28 12.98
N LYS A 29 -5.74 17.02 11.96
CA LYS A 29 -6.89 17.88 11.64
C LYS A 29 -8.23 17.29 12.03
N TYR A 30 -8.33 15.97 12.12
CA TYR A 30 -9.61 15.27 12.19
C TYR A 30 -9.77 14.35 13.41
N ASN A 31 -8.80 14.30 14.34
CA ASN A 31 -8.86 13.45 15.53
C ASN A 31 -10.07 13.69 16.46
N LYS A 32 -10.69 14.87 16.37
CA LYS A 32 -11.86 15.28 17.16
C LYS A 32 -13.17 14.68 16.65
N TYR A 33 -13.21 14.18 15.42
CA TYR A 33 -14.42 13.59 14.84
C TYR A 33 -14.54 12.12 15.24
N PRO A 34 -15.75 11.63 15.58
CA PRO A 34 -15.93 10.25 16.04
C PRO A 34 -15.52 9.21 14.98
N GLU A 35 -15.67 9.53 13.69
CA GLU A 35 -15.32 8.68 12.56
C GLU A 35 -13.81 8.50 12.40
N TYR A 36 -12.99 9.37 13.01
CA TYR A 36 -11.53 9.31 12.93
C TYR A 36 -10.98 7.93 13.27
N LYS A 37 -11.48 7.31 14.35
CA LYS A 37 -11.00 6.00 14.79
C LYS A 37 -11.23 4.93 13.73
N THR A 38 -12.42 4.92 13.11
CA THR A 38 -12.78 3.99 12.05
C THR A 38 -11.91 4.21 10.81
N ILE A 39 -11.73 5.46 10.39
CA ILE A 39 -10.88 5.80 9.24
C ILE A 39 -9.43 5.39 9.48
N MET A 40 -8.89 5.65 10.67
CA MET A 40 -7.53 5.25 11.04
C MET A 40 -7.36 3.72 11.07
N MET A 41 -8.37 2.98 11.54
CA MET A 41 -8.34 1.51 11.53
C MET A 41 -8.32 0.98 10.09
N ASN A 42 -9.12 1.56 9.19
CA ASN A 42 -9.13 1.20 7.78
C ASN A 42 -7.79 1.52 7.11
N LEU A 43 -7.23 2.71 7.32
CA LEU A 43 -5.92 3.09 6.79
C LEU A 43 -4.79 2.20 7.33
N THR A 44 -4.87 1.79 8.60
CA THR A 44 -3.92 0.83 9.19
C THR A 44 -4.00 -0.53 8.51
N THR A 45 -5.20 -0.97 8.14
CA THR A 45 -5.42 -2.23 7.41
C THR A 45 -4.81 -2.16 6.02
N VAL A 46 -5.11 -1.09 5.26
CA VAL A 46 -4.53 -0.86 3.93
C VAL A 46 -2.99 -0.80 3.99
N SER A 47 -2.43 -0.13 5.00
CA SER A 47 -0.98 -0.09 5.21
C SER A 47 -0.37 -1.48 5.45
N LYS A 48 -1.09 -2.40 6.12
CA LYS A 48 -0.60 -3.78 6.32
C LYS A 48 -0.62 -4.56 5.01
N GLU A 49 -1.68 -4.41 4.22
CA GLU A 49 -1.83 -5.06 2.92
C GLU A 49 -0.76 -4.60 1.93
N LEU A 50 -0.51 -3.28 1.84
CA LEU A 50 0.56 -2.73 1.00
C LEU A 50 1.94 -3.26 1.42
N ASN A 51 2.20 -3.38 2.73
CA ASN A 51 3.45 -3.96 3.21
C ASN A 51 3.58 -5.45 2.87
N ALA A 52 2.48 -6.21 2.94
CA ALA A 52 2.47 -7.62 2.52
C ALA A 52 2.74 -7.75 1.01
N ILE A 53 2.15 -6.89 0.18
CA ILE A 53 2.43 -6.82 -1.26
C ILE A 53 3.91 -6.51 -1.49
N ARG A 54 4.45 -5.48 -0.82
CA ARG A 54 5.87 -5.11 -0.94
C ARG A 54 6.81 -6.25 -0.55
N ILE A 55 6.50 -6.99 0.52
CA ILE A 55 7.29 -8.16 0.90
C ILE A 55 7.27 -9.20 -0.22
N LYS A 56 6.10 -9.50 -0.79
CA LYS A 56 5.98 -10.44 -1.93
C LYS A 56 6.71 -9.96 -3.18
N GLU A 57 6.74 -8.65 -3.44
CA GLU A 57 7.56 -8.07 -4.51
C GLU A 57 9.05 -8.33 -4.24
N ILE A 58 9.53 -8.09 -3.02
CA ILE A 58 10.94 -8.25 -2.65
C ILE A 58 11.35 -9.73 -2.69
N THR A 59 10.48 -10.64 -2.22
CA THR A 59 10.77 -12.07 -2.17
C THR A 59 10.57 -12.78 -3.51
N GLY A 60 9.95 -12.11 -4.50
CA GLY A 60 9.65 -12.70 -5.81
C GLY A 60 8.48 -13.70 -5.79
N GLU A 61 7.67 -13.73 -4.73
CA GLU A 61 6.52 -14.64 -4.56
C GLU A 61 5.23 -14.11 -5.22
N MET A 62 5.30 -13.06 -6.05
CA MET A 62 4.15 -12.67 -6.85
C MET A 62 3.86 -13.78 -7.86
N GLU A 63 2.78 -14.53 -7.62
CA GLU A 63 2.20 -15.45 -8.60
C GLU A 63 2.17 -14.74 -9.95
N SER A 64 2.98 -15.25 -10.88
CA SER A 64 2.93 -14.78 -12.26
C SER A 64 1.50 -15.01 -12.72
N PRO A 65 0.80 -14.00 -13.26
CA PRO A 65 -0.49 -14.27 -13.88
C PRO A 65 -0.22 -15.30 -14.97
N GLU A 66 -0.72 -16.52 -14.79
CA GLU A 66 -0.67 -17.57 -15.80
C GLU A 66 -1.30 -16.97 -17.05
N THR A 67 -0.43 -16.58 -17.98
CA THR A 67 -0.86 -16.22 -19.32
C THR A 67 -1.16 -17.55 -19.97
N ASP A 68 -2.43 -17.96 -19.84
CA ASP A 68 -3.05 -19.02 -20.62
C ASP A 68 -2.68 -18.80 -22.09
N LYS A 69 -1.67 -19.55 -22.56
CA LYS A 69 -1.34 -19.64 -23.97
C LYS A 69 -2.50 -20.39 -24.64
N LYS A 70 -3.31 -19.67 -25.39
CA LYS A 70 -4.17 -20.23 -26.43
C LYS A 70 -3.66 -19.83 -27.79
#